data_AF-A0A1F7M3J3-F1
#
_entry.id   AF-A0A1F7M3J3-F1
#
_cell.length_a   1.000
_cell.length_b   1.000
_cell.length_c   1.000
_cell.angle_alpha   90.00
_cell.angle_beta   90.00
_cell.angle_gamma   90.00
#
_symmetry.space_group_name_H-M   'P 1'
#
loop_
_entity.id
_entity.type
_entity.pdbx_description
1 polymer ?
#
loop_
_entity_poly.entity_id
_entity_poly.type
_entity_poly.pdbx_seq_one_letter_code
_entity_poly.pdbx_strand_id
1 'polypeptide(L)'
;MPFLLSLAPLVLVLLVLVNLGTIWRRLPARWALVAGALGGVGGSVLYVGLVFQQRSSTAAIGFLFTPWVFAVAAGSAAAWGFGLHQLVHTRQALRGGPRPVAVWAVAVGFLLASTYYTGRDARSVAGFLRITRAPADARVLEDAYRGALARRDYLQLAAVAAHPGTPPAILLAMARSDDPGMHARRRGLVTLFGRDSLAVVREVLRNPNAPAEAVAALAASPSDEVLYDVAASAHATEAILRDLARRRDGSLVRWGLALNPRTPPDILERLAKDADDATTRHLAGNPGTPLPILRGLGASGSALARAAVARNPGIDAALMARLAGDAEDDVRLALALNRGATREVLERLARDENARVRRHAADGLRRKRTP
;
A
#
# COMPACT_ATOMS: atom_id res chain seq x y z
N MET A 1 46.07 -0.64 -13.33
CA MET A 1 44.85 0.11 -13.69
C MET A 1 43.62 -0.06 -12.75
N PRO A 2 43.57 -0.93 -11.71
CA PRO A 2 42.47 -0.88 -10.73
C PRO A 2 42.73 0.05 -9.53
N PHE A 3 43.99 0.44 -9.28
CA PHE A 3 44.38 1.26 -8.12
C PHE A 3 44.07 2.77 -8.25
N LEU A 4 43.84 3.27 -9.47
CA LEU A 4 43.54 4.69 -9.70
C LEU A 4 42.03 4.99 -9.58
N LEU A 5 41.16 3.99 -9.83
CA LEU A 5 39.72 4.11 -9.64
C LEU A 5 39.32 4.05 -8.15
N SER A 6 40.14 3.44 -7.29
CA SER A 6 39.92 3.40 -5.83
C SER A 6 40.34 4.68 -5.11
N LEU A 7 41.20 5.51 -5.71
CA LEU A 7 41.63 6.79 -5.16
C LEU A 7 40.78 7.99 -5.61
N ALA A 8 39.99 7.85 -6.68
CA ALA A 8 39.13 8.92 -7.19
C ALA A 8 38.13 9.47 -6.14
N PRO A 9 37.47 8.65 -5.30
CA PRO A 9 36.63 9.17 -4.21
C PRO A 9 37.44 9.94 -3.17
N LEU A 10 38.66 9.47 -2.87
CA LEU A 10 39.54 10.08 -1.87
C LEU A 10 40.10 11.42 -2.35
N VAL A 11 40.45 11.51 -3.64
CA VAL A 11 40.88 12.75 -4.31
C VAL A 11 39.73 13.74 -4.44
N LEU A 12 38.51 13.28 -4.72
CA LEU A 12 37.32 14.12 -4.72
C LEU A 12 37.02 14.66 -3.32
N VAL A 13 37.11 13.82 -2.28
CA VAL A 13 36.98 14.23 -0.87
C VAL A 13 38.08 15.24 -0.49
N LEU A 14 39.32 15.02 -0.90
CA LEU A 14 40.43 15.95 -0.64
C LEU A 14 40.22 17.29 -1.37
N LEU A 15 39.81 17.28 -2.63
CA LEU A 15 39.49 18.48 -3.41
C LEU A 15 38.33 19.26 -2.80
N VAL A 16 37.32 18.55 -2.29
CA VAL A 16 36.20 19.15 -1.55
C VAL A 16 36.69 19.75 -0.24
N LEU A 17 37.51 19.05 0.54
CA LEU A 17 38.07 19.55 1.82
C LEU A 17 38.98 20.77 1.62
N VAL A 18 39.82 20.77 0.57
CA VAL A 18 40.72 21.87 0.22
C VAL A 18 39.93 23.10 -0.26
N ASN A 19 38.89 22.90 -1.07
CA ASN A 19 38.02 23.99 -1.50
C ASN A 19 36.99 24.41 -0.45
N LEU A 20 36.74 23.61 0.58
CA LEU A 20 35.82 23.96 1.65
C LEU A 20 36.29 25.24 2.35
N GLY A 21 37.60 25.41 2.55
CA GLY A 21 38.17 26.61 3.16
C GLY A 21 37.99 27.89 2.32
N THR A 22 38.01 27.81 0.99
CA THR A 22 37.77 28.95 0.08
C THR A 22 36.28 29.22 -0.12
N ILE A 23 35.47 28.17 -0.21
CA ILE A 23 34.00 28.23 -0.26
C ILE A 23 33.46 28.83 1.04
N TRP A 24 33.98 28.41 2.20
CA TRP A 24 33.59 28.92 3.52
C TRP A 24 33.88 30.41 3.70
N ARG A 25 34.77 31.02 2.91
CA ARG A 25 35.01 32.48 2.98
C ARG A 25 33.88 33.29 2.35
N ARG A 26 33.02 32.69 1.53
CA ARG A 26 31.84 33.35 0.96
C ARG A 26 30.64 33.17 1.88
N LEU A 27 30.09 34.28 2.42
CA LEU A 27 28.91 34.24 3.31
C LEU A 27 27.73 33.41 2.76
N PRO A 28 27.30 33.54 1.49
CA PRO A 28 26.21 32.71 0.95
C PRO A 28 26.49 31.21 0.98
N ALA A 29 27.76 30.83 0.81
CA ALA A 29 28.14 29.43 0.74
C ALA A 29 28.17 28.76 2.12
N ARG A 30 28.35 29.52 3.21
CA ARG A 30 28.22 28.98 4.59
C ARG A 30 26.79 28.50 4.86
N TRP A 31 25.80 29.30 4.49
CA TRP A 31 24.39 28.95 4.68
C TRP A 31 24.01 27.70 3.87
N ALA A 32 24.48 27.63 2.62
CA ALA A 32 24.29 26.47 1.76
C ALA A 32 24.98 25.21 2.33
N LEU A 33 26.22 25.32 2.81
CA LEU A 33 26.96 24.18 3.36
C LEU A 33 26.34 23.64 4.65
N VAL A 34 25.96 24.51 5.59
CA VAL A 34 25.33 24.09 6.85
C VAL A 34 23.97 23.48 6.60
N ALA A 35 23.11 24.13 5.81
CA ALA A 35 21.79 23.59 5.48
C ALA A 35 21.90 22.28 4.70
N GLY A 36 22.84 22.18 3.75
CA GLY A 36 23.12 20.96 2.99
C GLY A 36 23.59 19.81 3.86
N ALA A 37 24.52 20.03 4.79
CA ALA A 37 24.99 19.00 5.71
C ALA A 37 23.85 18.48 6.60
N LEU A 38 23.07 19.39 7.19
CA LEU A 38 21.91 19.04 8.03
C LEU A 38 20.84 18.28 7.24
N GLY A 39 20.51 18.76 6.03
CA GLY A 39 19.53 18.12 5.15
C GLY A 39 19.97 16.75 4.67
N GLY A 40 21.24 16.60 4.30
CA GLY A 40 21.83 15.32 3.92
C GLY A 40 21.75 14.29 5.05
N VAL A 41 22.23 14.65 6.25
CA VAL A 41 22.18 13.77 7.42
C VAL A 41 20.73 13.43 7.80
N GLY A 42 19.86 14.43 7.90
CA GLY A 42 18.46 14.23 8.25
C GLY A 42 17.71 13.36 7.23
N GLY A 43 17.91 13.61 5.94
CA GLY A 43 17.34 12.81 4.86
C GLY A 43 17.80 11.36 4.90
N SER A 44 19.09 11.12 5.13
CA SER A 44 19.65 9.76 5.27
C SER A 44 19.11 9.03 6.51
N VAL A 45 18.99 9.71 7.66
CA VAL A 45 18.43 9.11 8.88
C VAL A 45 16.97 8.70 8.66
N LEU A 46 16.15 9.59 8.06
CA LEU A 46 14.76 9.29 7.74
C LEU A 46 14.67 8.10 6.76
N TYR A 47 15.47 8.11 5.70
CA TYR A 47 15.49 7.03 4.72
C TYR A 47 15.92 5.69 5.30
N VAL A 48 16.97 5.66 6.11
CA VAL A 48 17.39 4.46 6.84
C VAL A 48 16.29 3.96 7.77
N GLY A 49 15.62 4.86 8.50
CA GLY A 49 14.46 4.50 9.31
C GLY A 49 13.33 3.86 8.49
N LEU A 50 13.09 4.36 7.28
CA LEU A 50 12.10 3.78 6.36
C LEU A 50 12.51 2.41 5.84
N VAL A 51 13.79 2.19 5.54
CA VAL A 51 14.33 0.88 5.14
C VAL A 51 14.10 -0.15 6.25
N PHE A 52 14.32 0.22 7.51
CA PHE A 52 14.05 -0.66 8.66
C PHE A 52 12.56 -0.99 8.87
N GLN A 53 11.64 -0.15 8.40
CA GLN A 53 10.20 -0.41 8.50
C GLN A 53 9.69 -1.37 7.41
N GLN A 54 10.48 -1.62 6.36
CA GLN A 54 10.08 -2.54 5.30
C GLN A 54 10.14 -4.00 5.79
N ARG A 55 9.08 -4.75 5.52
CA ARG A 55 8.99 -6.19 5.85
C ARG A 55 9.61 -7.10 4.78
N SER A 56 10.22 -6.53 3.75
CA SER A 56 10.81 -7.29 2.64
C SER A 56 12.22 -7.76 2.96
N SER A 57 12.54 -9.01 2.62
CA SER A 57 13.91 -9.54 2.66
C SER A 57 14.87 -8.79 1.74
N THR A 58 14.36 -8.09 0.71
CA THR A 58 15.16 -7.25 -0.20
C THR A 58 15.35 -5.82 0.30
N ALA A 59 14.76 -5.44 1.44
CA ALA A 59 14.85 -4.07 1.96
C ALA A 59 16.29 -3.60 2.21
N ALA A 60 17.19 -4.52 2.55
CA ALA A 60 18.60 -4.21 2.77
C ALA A 60 19.31 -3.63 1.54
N ILE A 61 18.81 -3.90 0.31
CA ILE A 61 19.31 -3.26 -0.92
C ILE A 61 19.13 -1.73 -0.84
N GLY A 62 18.11 -1.26 -0.11
CA GLY A 62 17.87 0.16 0.16
C GLY A 62 19.08 0.88 0.74
N PHE A 63 19.88 0.24 1.60
CA PHE A 63 21.06 0.88 2.20
C PHE A 63 22.09 1.34 1.17
N LEU A 64 22.19 0.66 0.02
CA LEU A 64 23.09 1.04 -1.09
C LEU A 64 22.72 2.41 -1.71
N PHE A 65 21.47 2.84 -1.56
CA PHE A 65 21.00 4.13 -2.07
C PHE A 65 21.15 5.28 -1.06
N THR A 66 21.56 5.01 0.19
CA THR A 66 21.73 6.04 1.23
C THR A 66 22.66 7.19 0.80
N PRO A 67 23.81 6.95 0.11
CA PRO A 67 24.66 8.05 -0.36
C PRO A 67 23.97 8.94 -1.40
N TRP A 68 23.12 8.36 -2.26
CA TRP A 68 22.35 9.11 -3.25
C TRP A 68 21.25 9.95 -2.57
N VAL A 69 20.58 9.38 -1.58
CA VAL A 69 19.60 10.11 -0.75
C VAL A 69 20.26 11.27 -0.02
N PHE A 70 21.44 11.04 0.57
CA PHE A 70 22.25 12.10 1.18
C PHE A 70 22.52 13.22 0.18
N ALA A 71 23.02 12.88 -1.01
CA ALA A 71 23.39 13.87 -2.03
C ALA A 71 22.18 14.72 -2.48
N VAL A 72 21.04 14.09 -2.73
CA VAL A 72 19.81 14.79 -3.15
C VAL A 72 19.26 15.67 -2.03
N ALA A 73 19.20 15.16 -0.80
CA ALA A 73 18.71 15.90 0.35
C ALA A 73 19.66 17.07 0.70
N ALA A 74 20.98 16.84 0.63
CA ALA A 74 21.99 17.86 0.85
C ALA A 74 21.95 18.96 -0.22
N GLY A 75 21.84 18.60 -1.51
CA GLY A 75 21.72 19.57 -2.59
C GLY A 75 20.47 20.45 -2.46
N SER A 76 19.33 19.84 -2.14
CA SER A 76 18.06 20.54 -1.95
C SER A 76 18.12 21.51 -0.76
N ALA A 77 18.64 21.04 0.39
CA ALA A 77 18.77 21.86 1.58
C ALA A 77 19.85 22.96 1.41
N ALA A 78 20.91 22.71 0.65
CA ALA A 78 21.90 23.73 0.32
C ALA A 78 21.32 24.85 -0.54
N ALA A 79 20.49 24.51 -1.54
CA ALA A 79 19.76 25.51 -2.34
C ALA A 79 18.78 26.31 -1.47
N TRP A 80 18.12 25.67 -0.50
CA TRP A 80 17.26 26.34 0.48
C TRP A 80 18.06 27.29 1.38
N GLY A 81 19.19 26.86 1.93
CA GLY A 81 20.10 27.71 2.72
C GLY A 81 20.65 28.90 1.95
N PHE A 82 20.99 28.71 0.67
CA PHE A 82 21.39 29.80 -0.23
C PHE A 82 20.24 30.80 -0.44
N GLY A 83 19.02 30.32 -0.72
CA GLY A 83 17.85 31.18 -0.85
C GLY A 83 17.57 32.00 0.42
N LEU A 84 17.72 31.40 1.59
CA LEU A 84 17.55 32.08 2.87
C LEU A 84 18.59 33.19 3.09
N HIS A 85 19.85 32.95 2.73
CA HIS A 85 20.87 34.00 2.73
C HIS A 85 20.47 35.18 1.83
N GLN A 86 20.00 34.90 0.61
CA GLN A 86 19.58 35.93 -0.34
C GLN A 86 18.38 36.72 0.18
N LEU A 87 17.44 36.08 0.87
CA LEU A 87 16.30 36.74 1.50
C LEU A 87 16.74 37.70 2.62
N VAL A 88 17.64 37.25 3.52
CA VAL A 88 18.18 38.10 4.61
C VAL A 88 18.94 39.31 4.06
N HIS A 89 19.67 39.14 2.95
CA HIS A 89 20.50 40.18 2.34
C HIS A 89 19.84 40.88 1.13
N THR A 90 18.51 40.86 1.06
CA THR A 90 17.74 41.42 -0.07
C THR A 90 18.16 42.85 -0.43
N ARG A 91 18.36 43.73 0.55
CA ARG A 91 18.76 45.13 0.31
C ARG A 91 20.12 45.26 -0.40
N GLN A 92 21.07 44.37 -0.11
CA GLN A 92 22.38 44.37 -0.75
C GLN A 92 22.29 43.80 -2.18
N ALA A 93 21.51 42.74 -2.36
CA ALA A 93 21.31 42.13 -3.67
C ALA A 93 20.63 43.08 -4.67
N LEU A 94 19.61 43.82 -4.22
CA LEU A 94 18.86 44.75 -5.06
C LEU A 94 19.67 46.00 -5.48
N ARG A 95 20.75 46.32 -4.76
CA ARG A 95 21.67 47.43 -5.10
C ARG A 95 22.82 47.00 -6.02
N GLY A 96 23.03 45.70 -6.22
CA GLY A 96 24.19 45.15 -6.93
C GLY A 96 24.09 45.17 -8.47
N GLY A 97 23.06 45.79 -9.05
CA GLY A 97 22.81 45.78 -10.49
C GLY A 97 22.04 44.54 -10.98
N PRO A 98 21.89 44.36 -12.30
CA PRO A 98 20.92 43.42 -12.88
C PRO A 98 21.26 41.95 -12.61
N ARG A 99 22.54 41.57 -12.59
CA ARG A 99 22.97 40.17 -12.34
C ARG A 99 22.67 39.72 -10.90
N PRO A 100 23.05 40.46 -9.83
CA PRO A 100 22.67 40.11 -8.45
C PRO A 100 21.16 40.09 -8.21
N VAL A 101 20.40 40.99 -8.83
CA VAL A 101 18.93 40.99 -8.78
C VAL A 101 18.36 39.70 -9.37
N ALA A 102 18.86 39.25 -10.53
CA ALA A 102 18.42 38.00 -11.15
C ALA A 102 18.72 36.77 -10.27
N VAL A 103 19.94 36.69 -9.70
CA VAL A 103 20.31 35.60 -8.79
C VAL A 103 19.44 35.60 -7.53
N TRP A 104 19.16 36.78 -6.98
CA TRP A 104 18.24 36.94 -5.84
C TRP A 104 16.83 36.46 -6.19
N ALA A 105 16.26 36.89 -7.32
CA ALA A 105 14.91 36.53 -7.73
C ALA A 105 14.74 35.01 -7.89
N VAL A 106 15.71 34.34 -8.53
CA VAL A 106 15.70 32.88 -8.69
C VAL A 106 15.82 32.16 -7.34
N ALA A 107 16.76 32.59 -6.48
CA ALA A 107 17.02 31.94 -5.20
C ALA A 107 15.86 32.10 -4.20
N VAL A 108 15.28 33.29 -4.11
CA VAL A 108 14.11 33.56 -3.27
C VAL A 108 12.86 32.89 -3.87
N GLY A 109 12.70 32.90 -5.19
CA GLY A 109 11.64 32.16 -5.88
C GLY A 109 11.69 30.66 -5.56
N PHE A 110 12.86 30.03 -5.66
CA PHE A 110 13.06 28.64 -5.27
C PHE A 110 12.75 28.41 -3.78
N LEU A 111 13.25 29.26 -2.89
CA LEU A 111 13.00 29.16 -1.44
C LEU A 111 11.49 29.18 -1.13
N LEU A 112 10.78 30.16 -1.68
CA LEU A 112 9.34 30.34 -1.45
C LEU A 112 8.55 29.17 -2.03
N ALA A 113 8.85 28.77 -3.27
CA ALA A 113 8.20 27.64 -3.91
C ALA A 113 8.45 26.33 -3.14
N SER A 114 9.71 26.03 -2.81
CA SER A 114 10.08 24.85 -2.02
C SER A 114 9.39 24.85 -0.66
N THR A 115 9.39 25.97 0.06
CA THR A 115 8.74 26.07 1.38
C THR A 115 7.22 25.88 1.26
N TYR A 116 6.60 26.43 0.23
CA TYR A 116 5.17 26.25 -0.04
C TYR A 116 4.84 24.77 -0.30
N TYR A 117 5.57 24.10 -1.20
CA TYR A 117 5.31 22.70 -1.54
C TYR A 117 5.60 21.76 -0.37
N THR A 118 6.77 21.88 0.29
CA THR A 118 7.10 21.05 1.45
C THR A 118 6.13 21.30 2.61
N GLY A 119 5.73 22.55 2.85
CA GLY A 119 4.73 22.88 3.87
C GLY A 119 3.33 22.39 3.53
N ARG A 120 2.95 22.36 2.25
CA ARG A 120 1.70 21.75 1.77
C ARG A 120 1.69 20.24 2.03
N ASP A 121 2.77 19.55 1.68
CA ASP A 121 2.88 18.10 1.87
C ASP A 121 2.94 17.73 3.36
N ALA A 122 3.69 18.49 4.16
CA ALA A 122 3.73 18.30 5.61
C ALA A 122 2.34 18.46 6.25
N ARG A 123 1.57 19.47 5.84
CA ARG A 123 0.17 19.64 6.27
C ARG A 123 -0.73 18.50 5.80
N SER A 124 -0.52 18.00 4.57
CA SER A 124 -1.25 16.86 4.04
C SER A 124 -1.03 15.61 4.89
N VAL A 125 0.23 15.28 5.19
CA VAL A 125 0.64 14.14 6.02
C VAL A 125 0.20 14.30 7.48
N ALA A 126 0.38 15.49 8.07
CA ALA A 126 -0.07 15.75 9.43
C ALA A 126 -1.60 15.60 9.56
N GLY A 127 -2.35 16.11 8.57
CA GLY A 127 -3.79 15.91 8.51
C GLY A 127 -4.19 14.44 8.35
N PHE A 128 -3.48 13.69 7.49
CA PHE A 128 -3.68 12.24 7.35
C PHE A 128 -3.48 11.51 8.68
N LEU A 129 -2.38 11.78 9.39
CA LEU A 129 -2.09 11.15 10.69
C LEU A 129 -3.11 11.55 11.75
N ARG A 130 -3.61 12.79 11.72
CA ARG A 130 -4.66 13.26 12.62
C ARG A 130 -5.98 12.53 12.36
N ILE A 131 -6.37 12.37 11.10
CA ILE A 131 -7.62 11.70 10.71
C ILE A 131 -7.55 10.21 11.04
N THR A 132 -6.44 9.54 10.73
CA THR A 132 -6.29 8.09 11.01
C THR A 132 -6.29 7.76 12.50
N ARG A 133 -5.95 8.72 13.38
CA ARG A 133 -5.97 8.59 14.84
C ARG A 133 -7.14 9.32 15.50
N ALA A 134 -8.06 9.88 14.71
CA ALA A 134 -9.19 10.62 15.25
C ALA A 134 -10.16 9.68 15.97
N PRO A 135 -10.90 10.17 16.99
CA PRO A 135 -12.04 9.43 17.49
C PRO A 135 -13.08 9.24 16.36
N ALA A 136 -13.90 8.20 16.48
CA ALA A 136 -15.01 7.92 15.55
C ALA A 136 -16.20 8.89 15.75
N ASP A 137 -15.92 10.19 15.66
CA ASP A 137 -16.91 11.27 15.70
C ASP A 137 -17.23 11.72 14.27
N ALA A 138 -18.52 11.64 13.92
CA ALA A 138 -19.02 12.02 12.61
C ALA A 138 -18.72 13.48 12.25
N ARG A 139 -18.82 14.42 13.21
CA ARG A 139 -18.58 15.85 12.96
C ARG A 139 -17.11 16.11 12.63
N VAL A 140 -16.21 15.50 13.38
CA VAL A 140 -14.76 15.63 13.16
C VAL A 140 -14.37 15.11 11.78
N LEU A 141 -14.94 13.98 11.36
CA LEU A 141 -14.70 13.39 10.04
C LEU A 141 -15.35 14.19 8.91
N GLU A 142 -16.51 14.78 9.16
CA GLU A 142 -17.18 15.67 8.20
C GLU A 142 -16.39 16.97 7.96
N ASP A 143 -15.89 17.60 9.02
CA ASP A 143 -15.04 18.78 8.90
C ASP A 143 -13.70 18.45 8.21
N ALA A 144 -13.13 17.29 8.54
CA ALA A 144 -11.94 16.79 7.86
C ALA A 144 -12.21 16.54 6.37
N TYR A 145 -13.34 15.93 6.03
CA TYR A 145 -13.77 15.71 4.64
C TYR A 145 -13.91 17.02 3.88
N ARG A 146 -14.70 17.97 4.40
CA ARG A 146 -14.93 19.28 3.77
C ARG A 146 -13.62 20.03 3.56
N GLY A 147 -12.77 20.08 4.59
CA GLY A 147 -11.47 20.75 4.54
C GLY A 147 -10.49 20.09 3.57
N ALA A 148 -10.52 18.76 3.44
CA ALA A 148 -9.69 18.04 2.48
C ALA A 148 -10.21 18.19 1.05
N LEU A 149 -11.54 18.17 0.86
CA LEU A 149 -12.18 18.37 -0.44
C LEU A 149 -11.90 19.76 -1.01
N ALA A 150 -12.04 20.82 -0.20
CA ALA A 150 -11.75 22.20 -0.60
C ALA A 150 -10.29 22.38 -1.06
N ARG A 151 -9.35 21.61 -0.50
CA ARG A 151 -7.92 21.65 -0.86
C ARG A 151 -7.52 20.63 -1.93
N ARG A 152 -8.46 19.79 -2.40
CA ARG A 152 -8.20 18.62 -3.24
C ARG A 152 -7.09 17.72 -2.68
N ASP A 153 -7.12 17.53 -1.37
CA ASP A 153 -6.13 16.75 -0.63
C ASP A 153 -6.56 15.27 -0.59
N TYR A 154 -6.37 14.55 -1.69
CA TYR A 154 -6.80 13.14 -1.79
C TYR A 154 -6.07 12.20 -0.81
N LEU A 155 -4.94 12.60 -0.20
CA LEU A 155 -4.33 11.82 0.88
C LEU A 155 -5.20 11.88 2.14
N GLN A 156 -5.64 13.08 2.54
CA GLN A 156 -6.56 13.23 3.64
C GLN A 156 -7.95 12.65 3.32
N LEU A 157 -8.43 12.78 2.08
CA LEU A 157 -9.70 12.14 1.67
C LEU A 157 -9.62 10.62 1.74
N ALA A 158 -8.50 10.00 1.35
CA ALA A 158 -8.29 8.57 1.52
C ALA A 158 -8.26 8.17 3.01
N ALA A 159 -7.67 9.00 3.88
CA ALA A 159 -7.73 8.77 5.33
C ALA A 159 -9.16 8.78 5.87
N VAL A 160 -9.98 9.75 5.43
CA VAL A 160 -11.41 9.80 5.77
C VAL A 160 -12.11 8.57 5.22
N ALA A 161 -11.94 8.24 3.94
CA ALA A 161 -12.57 7.07 3.32
C ALA A 161 -12.22 5.76 4.05
N ALA A 162 -10.99 5.61 4.54
CA ALA A 162 -10.53 4.42 5.24
C ALA A 162 -10.90 4.37 6.73
N HIS A 163 -11.36 5.48 7.31
CA HIS A 163 -11.63 5.55 8.73
C HIS A 163 -12.92 4.77 9.07
N PRO A 164 -12.89 3.85 10.04
CA PRO A 164 -14.04 2.97 10.33
C PRO A 164 -15.26 3.74 10.87
N GLY A 165 -15.06 4.92 11.44
CA GLY A 165 -16.15 5.81 11.89
C GLY A 165 -16.76 6.69 10.81
N THR A 166 -16.33 6.59 9.55
CA THR A 166 -16.79 7.52 8.50
C THR A 166 -18.26 7.31 8.17
N PRO A 167 -19.09 8.37 8.21
CA PRO A 167 -20.50 8.28 7.87
C PRO A 167 -20.74 7.74 6.45
N PRO A 168 -21.73 6.85 6.26
CA PRO A 168 -22.07 6.31 4.93
C PRO A 168 -22.36 7.39 3.88
N ALA A 169 -22.95 8.52 4.29
CA ALA A 169 -23.24 9.65 3.40
C ALA A 169 -21.96 10.25 2.77
N ILE A 170 -20.87 10.35 3.53
CA ILE A 170 -19.58 10.85 3.02
C ILE A 170 -18.97 9.85 2.05
N LEU A 171 -19.02 8.56 2.38
CA LEU A 171 -18.54 7.47 1.51
C LEU A 171 -19.30 7.45 0.18
N LEU A 172 -20.64 7.63 0.22
CA LEU A 172 -21.47 7.73 -0.97
C LEU A 172 -21.13 8.98 -1.80
N ALA A 173 -20.92 10.13 -1.16
CA ALA A 173 -20.52 11.36 -1.84
C ALA A 173 -19.17 11.22 -2.55
N MET A 174 -18.19 10.55 -1.92
CA MET A 174 -16.90 10.24 -2.55
C MET A 174 -17.07 9.28 -3.73
N ALA A 175 -17.89 8.24 -3.60
CA ALA A 175 -18.14 7.26 -4.65
C ALA A 175 -18.79 7.86 -5.91
N ARG A 176 -19.70 8.84 -5.72
CA ARG A 176 -20.40 9.55 -6.81
C ARG A 176 -19.63 10.75 -7.36
N SER A 177 -18.43 11.01 -6.86
CA SER A 177 -17.66 12.17 -7.29
C SER A 177 -17.12 11.98 -8.71
N ASP A 178 -17.38 12.97 -9.57
CA ASP A 178 -16.81 13.06 -10.91
C ASP A 178 -15.36 13.56 -10.91
N ASP A 179 -14.78 13.90 -9.75
CA ASP A 179 -13.39 14.34 -9.66
C ASP A 179 -12.44 13.19 -10.04
N PRO A 180 -11.67 13.31 -11.15
CA PRO A 180 -10.75 12.26 -11.58
C PRO A 180 -9.71 11.91 -10.50
N GLY A 181 -9.38 12.86 -9.62
CA GLY A 181 -8.44 12.66 -8.52
C GLY A 181 -8.92 11.69 -7.44
N MET A 182 -10.23 11.45 -7.34
CA MET A 182 -10.80 10.43 -6.44
C MET A 182 -10.54 9.01 -6.96
N HIS A 183 -10.48 8.85 -8.28
CA HIS A 183 -10.30 7.58 -8.99
C HIS A 183 -8.82 7.33 -9.36
N ALA A 184 -8.01 8.37 -9.41
CA ALA A 184 -6.62 8.30 -9.83
C ALA A 184 -5.73 7.58 -8.79
N ARG A 185 -4.95 6.63 -9.30
CA ARG A 185 -3.89 5.97 -8.54
C ARG A 185 -2.79 6.97 -8.19
N ARG A 186 -2.52 7.20 -6.91
CA ARG A 186 -1.44 8.09 -6.48
C ARG A 186 -0.12 7.35 -6.30
N ARG A 187 0.93 7.86 -6.96
CA ARG A 187 2.34 7.48 -6.74
C ARG A 187 3.01 8.58 -5.89
N GLY A 188 3.84 8.23 -4.91
CA GLY A 188 4.55 9.22 -4.07
C GLY A 188 4.74 8.82 -2.61
N LEU A 189 4.84 9.80 -1.69
CA LEU A 189 5.06 9.57 -0.25
C LEU A 189 4.07 8.58 0.40
N VAL A 190 2.88 8.38 -0.18
CA VAL A 190 1.86 7.43 0.28
C VAL A 190 2.32 5.96 0.19
N THR A 191 3.18 5.65 -0.80
CA THR A 191 3.79 4.32 -0.95
C THR A 191 4.68 3.94 0.26
N LEU A 192 5.13 4.93 1.04
CA LEU A 192 5.93 4.70 2.26
C LEU A 192 5.12 4.12 3.42
N PHE A 193 3.79 4.28 3.42
CA PHE A 193 2.94 3.78 4.50
C PHE A 193 2.34 2.40 4.21
N GLY A 194 2.89 1.67 3.23
CA GLY A 194 2.52 0.26 2.95
C GLY A 194 1.10 0.06 2.43
N ARG A 195 0.42 1.13 2.00
CA ARG A 195 -0.83 1.04 1.25
C ARG A 195 -0.51 1.34 -0.21
N ASP A 196 -0.50 0.29 -1.03
CA ASP A 196 -0.28 0.42 -2.47
C ASP A 196 -1.26 1.44 -3.06
N SER A 197 -0.72 2.62 -3.40
CA SER A 197 -1.29 3.61 -4.31
C SER A 197 -2.81 3.78 -4.26
N LEU A 198 -3.27 4.41 -3.19
CA LEU A 198 -4.67 4.65 -2.87
C LEU A 198 -5.34 5.57 -3.90
N ALA A 199 -6.30 5.04 -4.67
CA ALA A 199 -7.41 5.84 -5.13
C ALA A 199 -8.43 5.94 -3.98
N VAL A 200 -9.00 7.12 -3.74
CA VAL A 200 -9.93 7.36 -2.61
C VAL A 200 -11.10 6.39 -2.65
N VAL A 201 -11.63 6.14 -3.85
CA VAL A 201 -12.78 5.25 -4.06
C VAL A 201 -12.50 3.78 -3.69
N ARG A 202 -11.25 3.34 -3.77
CA ARG A 202 -10.87 1.97 -3.35
C ARG A 202 -10.93 1.84 -1.83
N GLU A 203 -10.58 2.89 -1.09
CA GLU A 203 -10.76 2.91 0.36
C GLU A 203 -12.23 2.99 0.76
N VAL A 204 -13.06 3.68 -0.04
CA VAL A 204 -14.51 3.66 0.14
C VAL A 204 -15.01 2.22 0.09
N LEU A 205 -14.63 1.44 -0.93
CA LEU A 205 -15.07 0.04 -1.10
C LEU A 205 -14.58 -0.91 0.01
N ARG A 206 -13.45 -0.59 0.64
CA ARG A 206 -12.87 -1.37 1.75
C ARG A 206 -13.41 -0.97 3.11
N ASN A 207 -14.12 0.14 3.21
CA ASN A 207 -14.68 0.60 4.47
C ASN A 207 -15.84 -0.33 4.91
N PRO A 208 -15.86 -0.81 6.16
CA PRO A 208 -16.94 -1.67 6.66
C PRO A 208 -18.32 -0.98 6.67
N ASN A 209 -18.37 0.36 6.65
CA ASN A 209 -19.60 1.15 6.62
C ASN A 209 -19.96 1.64 5.21
N ALA A 210 -19.31 1.13 4.16
CA ALA A 210 -19.64 1.49 2.80
C ALA A 210 -21.09 1.10 2.46
N PRO A 211 -21.96 2.07 2.09
CA PRO A 211 -23.33 1.74 1.71
C PRO A 211 -23.36 1.00 0.37
N ALA A 212 -24.37 0.14 0.17
CA ALA A 212 -24.51 -0.64 -1.06
C ALA A 212 -24.61 0.26 -2.31
N GLU A 213 -25.19 1.45 -2.16
CA GLU A 213 -25.30 2.47 -3.20
C GLU A 213 -23.93 3.00 -3.64
N ALA A 214 -22.94 3.05 -2.75
CA ALA A 214 -21.58 3.45 -3.10
C ALA A 214 -20.90 2.37 -3.96
N VAL A 215 -21.10 1.09 -3.62
CA VAL A 215 -20.62 -0.04 -4.41
C VAL A 215 -21.28 -0.04 -5.79
N ALA A 216 -22.59 0.19 -5.85
CA ALA A 216 -23.33 0.29 -7.10
C ALA A 216 -22.85 1.45 -7.99
N ALA A 217 -22.58 2.63 -7.41
CA ALA A 217 -22.03 3.77 -8.14
C ALA A 217 -20.65 3.44 -8.74
N LEU A 218 -19.77 2.81 -7.95
CA LEU A 218 -18.41 2.47 -8.39
C LEU A 218 -18.36 1.26 -9.34
N ALA A 219 -19.43 0.46 -9.43
CA ALA A 219 -19.53 -0.58 -10.44
C ALA A 219 -19.45 0.00 -11.86
N ALA A 220 -19.88 1.24 -12.11
CA ALA A 220 -19.76 1.88 -13.42
C ALA A 220 -18.32 2.34 -13.78
N SER A 221 -17.34 2.19 -12.87
CA SER A 221 -15.99 2.68 -13.07
C SER A 221 -15.31 2.07 -14.32
N PRO A 222 -14.54 2.86 -15.08
CA PRO A 222 -13.72 2.33 -16.17
C PRO A 222 -12.44 1.63 -15.68
N SER A 223 -12.11 1.71 -14.39
CA SER A 223 -10.88 1.15 -13.83
C SER A 223 -11.06 -0.28 -13.35
N ASP A 224 -10.37 -1.24 -13.96
CA ASP A 224 -10.38 -2.64 -13.54
C ASP A 224 -9.89 -2.85 -12.09
N GLU A 225 -9.01 -1.97 -11.58
CA GLU A 225 -8.60 -2.00 -10.17
C GLU A 225 -9.77 -1.69 -9.23
N VAL A 226 -10.62 -0.72 -9.59
CA VAL A 226 -11.83 -0.37 -8.84
C VAL A 226 -12.86 -1.49 -8.98
N LEU A 227 -13.04 -2.02 -10.21
CA LEU A 227 -13.99 -3.11 -10.45
C LEU A 227 -13.60 -4.42 -9.74
N TYR A 228 -12.30 -4.69 -9.54
CA TYR A 228 -11.84 -5.78 -8.67
C TYR A 228 -12.35 -5.60 -7.23
N ASP A 229 -12.15 -4.41 -6.64
CA ASP A 229 -12.59 -4.16 -5.25
C ASP A 229 -14.13 -4.15 -5.15
N VAL A 230 -14.85 -3.70 -6.20
CA VAL A 230 -16.32 -3.82 -6.28
C VAL A 230 -16.72 -5.30 -6.29
N ALA A 231 -16.12 -6.10 -7.18
CA ALA A 231 -16.44 -7.52 -7.31
C ALA A 231 -16.09 -8.31 -6.04
N ALA A 232 -15.01 -7.95 -5.34
CA ALA A 232 -14.60 -8.58 -4.08
C ALA A 232 -15.38 -8.08 -2.84
N SER A 233 -16.19 -7.01 -2.98
CA SER A 233 -16.86 -6.39 -1.85
C SER A 233 -17.91 -7.30 -1.22
N ALA A 234 -17.96 -7.33 0.11
CA ALA A 234 -19.01 -7.99 0.87
C ALA A 234 -20.39 -7.35 0.66
N HIS A 235 -20.47 -6.15 0.08
CA HIS A 235 -21.74 -5.46 -0.23
C HIS A 235 -22.14 -5.56 -1.70
N ALA A 236 -21.36 -6.26 -2.54
CA ALA A 236 -21.75 -6.52 -3.91
C ALA A 236 -22.99 -7.42 -3.96
N THR A 237 -24.04 -6.95 -4.64
CA THR A 237 -25.26 -7.73 -4.86
C THR A 237 -25.07 -8.70 -6.02
N GLU A 238 -25.90 -9.74 -6.08
CA GLU A 238 -25.89 -10.68 -7.22
C GLU A 238 -26.07 -9.94 -8.56
N ALA A 239 -26.93 -8.93 -8.61
CA ALA A 239 -27.14 -8.12 -9.80
C ALA A 239 -25.83 -7.44 -10.28
N ILE A 240 -25.05 -6.86 -9.36
CA ILE A 240 -23.75 -6.25 -9.67
C ILE A 240 -22.75 -7.30 -10.14
N LEU A 241 -22.65 -8.44 -9.46
CA LEU A 241 -21.71 -9.51 -9.81
C LEU A 241 -22.04 -10.11 -11.19
N ARG A 242 -23.33 -10.35 -11.48
CA ARG A 242 -23.78 -10.81 -12.80
C ARG A 242 -23.50 -9.78 -13.89
N ASP A 243 -23.74 -8.51 -13.62
CA ASP A 243 -23.44 -7.44 -14.56
C ASP A 243 -21.94 -7.36 -14.90
N LEU A 244 -21.08 -7.33 -13.87
CA LEU A 244 -19.63 -7.35 -14.02
C LEU A 244 -19.15 -8.57 -14.83
N ALA A 245 -19.63 -9.76 -14.46
CA ALA A 245 -19.24 -11.02 -15.10
C ALA A 245 -19.69 -11.13 -16.57
N ARG A 246 -20.65 -10.32 -17.02
CA ARG A 246 -21.09 -10.25 -18.42
C ARG A 246 -20.29 -9.22 -19.23
N ARG A 247 -20.00 -8.05 -18.65
CA ARG A 247 -19.48 -6.90 -19.42
C ARG A 247 -17.97 -6.68 -19.30
N ARG A 248 -17.28 -7.37 -18.40
CA ARG A 248 -15.83 -7.27 -18.21
C ARG A 248 -15.23 -8.67 -18.04
N ASP A 249 -14.22 -8.95 -18.85
CA ASP A 249 -13.46 -10.22 -18.81
C ASP A 249 -11.98 -10.00 -18.43
N GLY A 250 -11.64 -8.86 -17.84
CA GLY A 250 -10.29 -8.58 -17.36
C GLY A 250 -9.92 -9.47 -16.17
N SER A 251 -8.65 -9.89 -16.08
CA SER A 251 -8.15 -10.79 -15.02
C SER A 251 -8.47 -10.28 -13.62
N LEU A 252 -8.35 -8.95 -13.40
CA LEU A 252 -8.71 -8.33 -12.12
C LEU A 252 -10.18 -8.57 -11.76
N VAL A 253 -11.13 -8.33 -12.67
CA VAL A 253 -12.55 -8.57 -12.37
C VAL A 253 -12.81 -10.06 -12.10
N ARG A 254 -12.17 -10.97 -12.87
CA ARG A 254 -12.25 -12.42 -12.65
C ARG A 254 -11.77 -12.82 -11.26
N TRP A 255 -10.65 -12.26 -10.78
CA TRP A 255 -10.14 -12.52 -9.44
C TRP A 255 -11.09 -12.02 -8.35
N GLY A 256 -11.66 -10.83 -8.52
CA GLY A 256 -12.64 -10.28 -7.57
C GLY A 256 -13.90 -11.14 -7.47
N LEU A 257 -14.43 -11.59 -8.62
CA LEU A 257 -15.56 -12.52 -8.69
C LEU A 257 -15.21 -13.88 -8.03
N ALA A 258 -14.05 -14.45 -8.34
CA ALA A 258 -13.60 -15.72 -7.77
C ALA A 258 -13.38 -15.65 -6.25
N LEU A 259 -13.01 -14.48 -5.71
CA LEU A 259 -12.83 -14.25 -4.27
C LEU A 259 -14.14 -14.09 -3.49
N ASN A 260 -15.21 -13.61 -4.14
CA ASN A 260 -16.41 -13.21 -3.43
C ASN A 260 -17.32 -14.42 -3.09
N PRO A 261 -17.62 -14.67 -1.80
CA PRO A 261 -18.53 -15.73 -1.37
C PRO A 261 -19.96 -15.64 -1.90
N ARG A 262 -20.37 -14.46 -2.38
CA ARG A 262 -21.71 -14.20 -2.92
C ARG A 262 -21.77 -14.34 -4.43
N THR A 263 -20.66 -14.65 -5.09
CA THR A 263 -20.66 -14.89 -6.54
C THR A 263 -21.53 -16.11 -6.86
N PRO A 264 -22.51 -15.97 -7.76
CA PRO A 264 -23.38 -17.07 -8.14
C PRO A 264 -22.60 -18.31 -8.61
N PRO A 265 -23.04 -19.54 -8.25
CA PRO A 265 -22.38 -20.78 -8.63
C PRO A 265 -22.10 -20.90 -10.13
N ASP A 266 -23.04 -20.48 -10.98
CA ASP A 266 -22.90 -20.56 -12.45
C ASP A 266 -21.75 -19.68 -12.98
N ILE A 267 -21.46 -18.55 -12.31
CA ILE A 267 -20.32 -17.70 -12.64
C ILE A 267 -19.02 -18.35 -12.17
N LEU A 268 -18.99 -18.92 -10.96
CA LEU A 268 -17.81 -19.64 -10.44
C LEU A 268 -17.46 -20.86 -11.30
N GLU A 269 -18.47 -21.59 -11.77
CA GLU A 269 -18.30 -22.71 -12.72
C GLU A 269 -17.70 -22.24 -14.04
N ARG A 270 -18.16 -21.10 -14.58
CA ARG A 270 -17.58 -20.52 -15.80
C ARG A 270 -16.12 -20.10 -15.58
N LEU A 271 -15.83 -19.44 -14.45
CA LEU A 271 -14.47 -19.02 -14.11
C LEU A 271 -13.52 -20.21 -13.94
N ALA A 272 -14.01 -21.35 -13.42
CA ALA A 272 -13.22 -22.55 -13.21
C ALA A 272 -12.78 -23.24 -14.51
N LYS A 273 -13.55 -23.11 -15.61
CA LYS A 273 -13.23 -23.75 -16.89
C LYS A 273 -11.94 -23.19 -17.51
N ASP A 274 -11.73 -21.89 -17.38
CA ASP A 274 -10.60 -21.16 -17.96
C ASP A 274 -9.79 -20.43 -16.87
N ALA A 275 -9.57 -21.09 -15.73
CA ALA A 275 -8.92 -20.48 -14.58
C ALA A 275 -7.39 -20.39 -14.78
N ASP A 276 -6.84 -19.18 -14.65
CA ASP A 276 -5.40 -19.00 -14.41
C ASP A 276 -5.03 -19.40 -12.97
N ASP A 277 -3.73 -19.42 -12.65
CA ASP A 277 -3.23 -19.81 -11.31
C ASP A 277 -3.78 -18.93 -10.18
N ALA A 278 -4.06 -17.65 -10.46
CA ALA A 278 -4.61 -16.73 -9.47
C ALA A 278 -6.11 -17.01 -9.24
N THR A 279 -6.89 -17.13 -10.30
CA THR A 279 -8.31 -17.49 -10.30
C THR A 279 -8.50 -18.83 -9.60
N THR A 280 -7.65 -19.82 -9.90
CA THR A 280 -7.66 -21.15 -9.26
C THR A 280 -7.49 -21.04 -7.75
N ARG A 281 -6.51 -20.26 -7.28
CA ARG A 281 -6.28 -20.05 -5.83
C ARG A 281 -7.45 -19.31 -5.17
N HIS A 282 -8.04 -18.34 -5.86
CA HIS A 282 -9.19 -17.59 -5.37
C HIS A 282 -10.44 -18.48 -5.24
N LEU A 283 -10.76 -19.27 -6.27
CA LEU A 283 -11.83 -20.27 -6.23
C LEU A 283 -11.61 -21.30 -5.13
N ALA A 284 -10.39 -21.84 -5.01
CA ALA A 284 -10.05 -22.82 -3.99
C ALA A 284 -10.29 -22.32 -2.57
N GLY A 285 -9.97 -21.05 -2.28
CA GLY A 285 -10.16 -20.44 -0.96
C GLY A 285 -11.55 -19.84 -0.70
N ASN A 286 -12.41 -19.74 -1.72
CA ASN A 286 -13.70 -19.08 -1.59
C ASN A 286 -14.77 -20.05 -1.01
N PRO A 287 -15.38 -19.74 0.15
CA PRO A 287 -16.40 -20.59 0.77
C PRO A 287 -17.71 -20.74 -0.04
N GLY A 288 -17.95 -19.87 -1.02
CA GLY A 288 -19.08 -19.98 -1.96
C GLY A 288 -18.81 -20.90 -3.15
N THR A 289 -17.58 -21.40 -3.31
CA THR A 289 -17.23 -22.27 -4.45
C THR A 289 -17.94 -23.62 -4.37
N PRO A 290 -18.64 -24.05 -5.43
CA PRO A 290 -19.28 -25.35 -5.48
C PRO A 290 -18.32 -26.51 -5.20
N LEU A 291 -18.78 -27.47 -4.39
CA LEU A 291 -18.00 -28.64 -3.97
C LEU A 291 -17.43 -29.47 -5.15
N PRO A 292 -18.11 -29.65 -6.30
CA PRO A 292 -17.52 -30.32 -7.46
C PRO A 292 -16.22 -29.66 -7.95
N ILE A 293 -16.17 -28.32 -7.96
CA ILE A 293 -14.97 -27.55 -8.33
C ILE A 293 -13.87 -27.78 -7.28
N LEU A 294 -14.21 -27.69 -5.99
CA LEU A 294 -13.25 -27.91 -4.90
C LEU A 294 -12.66 -29.33 -4.92
N ARG A 295 -13.45 -30.35 -5.25
CA ARG A 295 -12.96 -31.74 -5.38
C ARG A 295 -11.96 -31.90 -6.53
N GLY A 296 -12.23 -31.25 -7.67
CA GLY A 296 -11.32 -31.19 -8.81
C GLY A 296 -10.01 -30.48 -8.46
N LEU A 297 -10.09 -29.29 -7.86
CA LEU A 297 -8.92 -28.52 -7.42
C LEU A 297 -8.10 -29.25 -6.35
N GLY A 298 -8.76 -29.91 -5.41
CA GLY A 298 -8.11 -30.73 -4.40
C GLY A 298 -7.42 -31.97 -4.96
N ALA A 299 -7.69 -32.35 -6.21
CA ALA A 299 -7.07 -33.49 -6.91
C ALA A 299 -5.98 -33.03 -7.89
N SER A 300 -5.80 -31.72 -8.03
CA SER A 300 -4.86 -31.15 -8.99
C SER A 300 -3.40 -31.45 -8.60
N GLY A 301 -2.51 -31.43 -9.58
CA GLY A 301 -1.08 -31.55 -9.35
C GLY A 301 -0.46 -30.39 -8.55
N SER A 302 -1.16 -29.24 -8.48
CA SER A 302 -0.67 -28.05 -7.77
C SER A 302 -0.88 -28.17 -6.27
N ALA A 303 0.21 -28.35 -5.51
CA ALA A 303 0.18 -28.35 -4.05
C ALA A 303 -0.40 -27.04 -3.48
N LEU A 304 -0.15 -25.90 -4.13
CA LEU A 304 -0.72 -24.61 -3.74
C LEU A 304 -2.25 -24.59 -3.88
N ALA A 305 -2.80 -25.15 -4.95
CA ALA A 305 -4.24 -25.26 -5.14
C ALA A 305 -4.86 -26.21 -4.09
N ARG A 306 -4.24 -27.37 -3.84
CA ARG A 306 -4.70 -28.31 -2.80
C ARG A 306 -4.65 -27.69 -1.41
N ALA A 307 -3.61 -26.92 -1.09
CA ALA A 307 -3.50 -26.21 0.19
C ALA A 307 -4.55 -25.11 0.34
N ALA A 308 -4.87 -24.39 -0.74
CA ALA A 308 -5.96 -23.41 -0.74
C ALA A 308 -7.33 -24.08 -0.50
N VAL A 309 -7.61 -25.22 -1.13
CA VAL A 309 -8.81 -26.03 -0.87
C VAL A 309 -8.84 -26.52 0.58
N ALA A 310 -7.72 -26.99 1.12
CA ALA A 310 -7.61 -27.46 2.49
C ALA A 310 -7.98 -26.38 3.53
N ARG A 311 -7.75 -25.09 3.23
CA ARG A 311 -8.14 -23.95 4.09
C ARG A 311 -9.62 -23.56 3.98
N ASN A 312 -10.32 -24.03 2.95
CA ASN A 312 -11.70 -23.62 2.68
C ASN A 312 -12.67 -24.25 3.68
N PRO A 313 -13.51 -23.47 4.39
CA PRO A 313 -14.43 -24.03 5.38
C PRO A 313 -15.61 -24.81 4.76
N GLY A 314 -15.82 -24.71 3.44
CA GLY A 314 -16.91 -25.37 2.70
C GLY A 314 -16.59 -26.76 2.15
N ILE A 315 -15.40 -27.32 2.44
CA ILE A 315 -15.07 -28.71 2.03
C ILE A 315 -15.81 -29.74 2.87
N ASP A 316 -16.12 -30.90 2.30
CA ASP A 316 -16.79 -32.00 2.99
C ASP A 316 -15.81 -32.94 3.71
N ALA A 317 -16.33 -33.81 4.57
CA ALA A 317 -15.52 -34.74 5.36
C ALA A 317 -14.69 -35.69 4.47
N ALA A 318 -15.22 -36.09 3.31
CA ALA A 318 -14.50 -36.94 2.36
C ALA A 318 -13.27 -36.25 1.77
N LEU A 319 -13.41 -34.99 1.35
CA LEU A 319 -12.30 -34.20 0.84
C LEU A 319 -11.29 -33.87 1.94
N MET A 320 -11.75 -33.57 3.17
CA MET A 320 -10.84 -33.41 4.32
C MET A 320 -10.04 -34.68 4.58
N ALA A 321 -10.68 -35.85 4.58
CA ALA A 321 -10.00 -37.12 4.83
C ALA A 321 -8.92 -37.41 3.77
N ARG A 322 -9.18 -37.07 2.50
CA ARG A 322 -8.17 -37.16 1.44
C ARG A 322 -7.00 -36.21 1.68
N LEU A 323 -7.28 -34.94 1.96
CA LEU A 323 -6.25 -33.91 2.17
C LEU A 323 -5.44 -34.14 3.45
N ALA A 324 -6.00 -34.83 4.45
CA ALA A 324 -5.29 -35.26 5.65
C ALA A 324 -4.24 -36.36 5.39
N GLY A 325 -4.24 -36.95 4.20
CA GLY A 325 -3.22 -37.87 3.70
C GLY A 325 -2.45 -37.33 2.51
N ASP A 326 -2.52 -36.02 2.22
CA ASP A 326 -1.76 -35.41 1.13
C ASP A 326 -0.26 -35.60 1.34
N ALA A 327 0.50 -35.76 0.26
CA ALA A 327 1.95 -35.92 0.34
C ALA A 327 2.65 -34.65 0.86
N GLU A 328 2.10 -33.47 0.56
CA GLU A 328 2.68 -32.20 0.95
C GLU A 328 2.26 -31.81 2.37
N ASP A 329 3.23 -31.51 3.24
CA ASP A 329 2.97 -31.10 4.62
C ASP A 329 2.26 -29.74 4.71
N ASP A 330 2.51 -28.81 3.78
CA ASP A 330 1.80 -27.53 3.68
C ASP A 330 0.30 -27.71 3.45
N VAL A 331 -0.12 -28.74 2.70
CA VAL A 331 -1.55 -29.06 2.51
C VAL A 331 -2.16 -29.60 3.81
N ARG A 332 -1.46 -30.50 4.49
CA ARG A 332 -1.88 -31.05 5.78
C ARG A 332 -1.94 -29.97 6.87
N LEU A 333 -0.98 -29.04 6.85
CA LEU A 333 -0.93 -27.87 7.74
C LEU A 333 -2.09 -26.91 7.48
N ALA A 334 -2.38 -26.62 6.20
CA ALA A 334 -3.53 -25.83 5.80
C ALA A 334 -4.84 -26.42 6.33
N LEU A 335 -5.01 -27.74 6.27
CA LEU A 335 -6.17 -28.43 6.82
C LEU A 335 -6.23 -28.35 8.35
N ALA A 336 -5.09 -28.50 9.05
CA ALA A 336 -5.03 -28.34 10.50
C ALA A 336 -5.42 -26.93 10.97
N LEU A 337 -5.18 -25.91 10.14
CA LEU A 337 -5.56 -24.52 10.38
C LEU A 337 -7.02 -24.20 10.01
N ASN A 338 -7.71 -25.11 9.32
CA ASN A 338 -9.09 -24.90 8.88
C ASN A 338 -10.06 -25.00 10.07
N ARG A 339 -10.82 -23.91 10.32
CA ARG A 339 -11.82 -23.87 11.41
C ARG A 339 -12.95 -24.89 11.22
N GLY A 340 -13.25 -25.25 9.97
CA GLY A 340 -14.23 -26.25 9.60
C GLY A 340 -13.74 -27.70 9.74
N ALA A 341 -12.44 -27.95 9.95
CA ALA A 341 -11.91 -29.31 10.06
C ALA A 341 -12.64 -30.12 11.14
N THR A 342 -12.98 -31.38 10.84
CA THR A 342 -13.67 -32.26 11.78
C THR A 342 -12.73 -32.70 12.91
N ARG A 343 -13.32 -33.09 14.05
CA ARG A 343 -12.53 -33.63 15.18
C ARG A 343 -11.71 -34.85 14.76
N GLU A 344 -12.30 -35.74 13.98
CA GLU A 344 -11.65 -36.95 13.46
C GLU A 344 -10.41 -36.63 12.62
N VAL A 345 -10.52 -35.67 11.69
CA VAL A 345 -9.40 -35.21 10.86
C VAL A 345 -8.30 -34.59 11.73
N LEU A 346 -8.66 -33.79 12.73
CA LEU A 346 -7.68 -33.20 13.64
C LEU A 346 -7.01 -34.25 14.54
N GLU A 347 -7.70 -35.30 14.96
CA GLU A 347 -7.12 -36.43 15.72
C GLU A 347 -6.15 -37.25 14.87
N ARG A 348 -6.41 -37.38 13.56
CA ARG A 348 -5.45 -37.94 12.61
C ARG A 348 -4.21 -37.04 12.46
N LEU A 349 -4.40 -35.75 12.19
CA LEU A 349 -3.31 -34.78 11.99
C LEU A 349 -2.49 -34.52 13.28
N ALA A 350 -3.04 -34.77 14.46
CA ALA A 350 -2.30 -34.71 15.72
C ALA A 350 -1.18 -35.79 15.79
N ARG A 351 -1.25 -36.81 14.94
CA ARG A 351 -0.25 -37.89 14.81
C ARG A 351 0.61 -37.74 13.55
N ASP A 352 0.51 -36.61 12.85
CA ASP A 352 1.28 -36.33 11.62
C ASP A 352 2.79 -36.38 11.86
N GLU A 353 3.59 -36.72 10.84
CA GLU A 353 5.06 -36.70 10.91
C GLU A 353 5.63 -35.29 11.09
N ASN A 354 4.96 -34.26 10.55
CA ASN A 354 5.40 -32.88 10.63
C ASN A 354 4.98 -32.25 11.97
N ALA A 355 5.95 -31.70 12.70
CA ALA A 355 5.73 -31.11 14.02
C ALA A 355 4.78 -29.90 14.01
N ARG A 356 4.78 -29.08 12.95
CA ARG A 356 3.88 -27.92 12.81
C ARG A 356 2.44 -28.37 12.63
N VAL A 357 2.22 -29.42 11.83
CA VAL A 357 0.90 -30.02 11.61
C VAL A 357 0.35 -30.55 12.93
N ARG A 358 1.13 -31.36 13.66
CA ARG A 358 0.72 -31.88 14.98
C ARG A 358 0.33 -30.77 15.96
N ARG A 359 1.15 -29.72 16.04
CA ARG A 359 0.90 -28.58 16.94
C ARG A 359 -0.43 -27.90 16.62
N HIS A 360 -0.66 -27.54 15.36
CA HIS A 360 -1.88 -26.84 14.96
C HIS A 360 -3.13 -27.72 15.06
N ALA A 361 -3.01 -29.02 14.77
CA ALA A 361 -4.09 -29.97 14.96
C ALA A 361 -4.48 -30.10 16.44
N ALA A 362 -3.49 -30.18 17.34
CA ALA A 362 -3.72 -30.20 18.78
C ALA A 362 -4.38 -28.91 19.29
N ASP A 363 -3.95 -27.74 18.79
CA ASP A 363 -4.58 -26.45 19.11
C ASP A 363 -6.04 -26.40 18.61
N GLY A 364 -6.31 -26.93 17.41
CA GLY A 364 -7.65 -27.07 16.86
C GLY A 364 -8.56 -27.95 17.72
N LEU A 365 -8.05 -29.08 18.22
CA LEU A 365 -8.77 -29.97 19.13
C LEU A 365 -9.10 -29.29 20.46
N ARG A 366 -8.17 -28.51 21.03
CA ARG A 366 -8.42 -27.76 22.27
C ARG A 366 -9.57 -26.77 22.10
N ARG A 367 -9.61 -26.05 20.98
CA ARG A 367 -10.69 -25.08 20.67
C ARG A 367 -12.07 -25.74 20.54
N LYS A 368 -12.14 -26.99 20.07
CA LYS A 368 -13.41 -27.75 19.97
C LYS A 368 -13.85 -28.42 21.27
N ARG A 369 -13.00 -28.44 22.30
CA ARG A 369 -13.34 -28.97 23.64
C ARG A 369 -13.94 -27.90 24.56
N THR A 370 -13.80 -26.62 24.21
CA THR A 370 -14.33 -25.51 25.01
C THR A 370 -15.80 -25.30 24.58
N PRO A 371 -16.78 -25.37 25.51
CA PRO A 371 -18.21 -25.28 25.19
C PRO A 371 -18.63 -23.93 24.64
#